data_AF-A0A6H5KSY8-F1
#
_entry.id   AF-A0A6H5KSY8-F1
#
_cell.length_a   1.000
_cell.length_b   1.000
_cell.length_c   1.000
_cell.angle_alpha   90.00
_cell.angle_beta   90.00
_cell.angle_gamma   90.00
#
_symmetry.space_group_name_H-M   'P 1'
#
loop_
_entity.id
_entity.type
_entity.pdbx_description
1 polymer ?
#
loop_
_entity_poly.entity_id
_entity_poly.type
_entity_poly.pdbx_seq_one_letter_code
_entity_poly.pdbx_strand_id
1 'polypeptide(L)'
;MATIETISGVGAGPAWTPLGTMDYGIIGATTVVDVTTALFIVHVVWNAGWPPYTAADPQLLVYTSMAAIIATLGVSMRYGLWGSDGEALGCDVVASFTWIGLGALFSTAFLRVYRAHDVLIRQDGGMWPVVAQLALLLLPFTLAPAFLSSSSVAMFDPASMECQPESTVPEWSAFVVMGILAAFSLVLAFRLRVVRVQAPYEFETALAISVILAVAAAALPLVHWEMEGDRDGRREITLLTTALTGVGIVAAPALRFLYSYISDEEKLKSSGDFCIGEWRSKKKLDYIIMQSRKFQEVASSSRNVPNFPVVDEFFRALIAREEITSYPKLQSTTMRILDKYFRKGVLHATALPISEACITTTLQQKASSTFIFDRARAEVLDGIGVGKLPQASLSSPFH
;
A
#
# COMPACT_ATOMS: atom_id res chain seq x y z
N MET A 1 33.36 70.94 -10.55
CA MET A 1 32.03 70.72 -9.94
C MET A 1 31.22 69.91 -10.94
N ALA A 2 31.22 68.59 -10.76
CA ALA A 2 30.34 67.68 -11.45
C ALA A 2 29.43 67.07 -10.38
N THR A 3 28.13 67.21 -10.58
CA THR A 3 27.05 66.80 -9.70
C THR A 3 26.99 65.29 -9.58
N ILE A 4 26.95 64.80 -8.33
CA ILE A 4 26.70 63.40 -7.99
C ILE A 4 25.21 63.15 -8.24
N GLU A 5 24.89 62.35 -9.25
CA GLU A 5 23.56 61.78 -9.43
C GLU A 5 23.35 60.68 -8.38
N THR A 6 22.48 60.97 -7.41
CA THR A 6 21.88 59.98 -6.53
C THR A 6 21.09 58.98 -7.36
N ILE A 7 21.54 57.72 -7.40
CA ILE A 7 20.77 56.58 -7.89
C ILE A 7 19.65 56.31 -6.87
N SER A 8 18.53 57.01 -7.03
CA SER A 8 17.25 56.64 -6.43
C SER A 8 16.66 55.51 -7.27
N GLY A 9 16.98 54.26 -6.91
CA GLY A 9 16.52 53.09 -7.65
C GLY A 9 16.40 51.82 -6.82
N VAL A 10 16.47 51.90 -5.48
CA VAL A 10 16.04 50.78 -4.63
C VAL A 10 14.56 51.01 -4.36
N GLY A 11 13.73 50.54 -5.29
CA GLY A 11 12.31 50.37 -5.02
C GLY A 11 12.20 49.50 -3.78
N ALA A 12 11.58 50.03 -2.73
CA ALA A 12 11.12 49.20 -1.62
C ALA A 12 10.32 48.06 -2.24
N GLY A 13 10.80 46.82 -2.07
CA GLY A 13 10.01 45.64 -2.43
C GLY A 13 8.62 45.76 -1.80
N PRO A 14 7.57 45.21 -2.42
CA PRO A 14 6.24 45.26 -1.85
C PRO A 14 6.28 44.81 -0.38
N ALA A 15 5.65 45.60 0.49
CA ALA A 15 5.60 45.33 1.91
C ALA A 15 4.99 43.93 2.13
N TRP A 16 5.66 43.10 2.92
CA TRP A 16 5.17 41.78 3.33
C TRP A 16 3.71 41.90 3.77
N THR A 17 2.80 41.25 3.03
CA THR A 17 1.43 41.09 3.48
C THR A 17 1.41 39.98 4.52
N PRO A 18 1.06 40.28 5.78
CA PRO A 18 0.96 39.25 6.80
C PRO A 18 0.00 38.16 6.36
N LEU A 19 0.36 36.91 6.66
CA LEU A 19 -0.52 35.75 6.49
C LEU A 19 -1.91 36.07 7.10
N GLY A 20 -2.96 35.70 6.38
CA GLY A 20 -4.33 35.83 6.86
C GLY A 20 -4.62 34.89 8.02
N THR A 21 -5.70 35.15 8.76
CA THR A 21 -6.17 34.24 9.81
C THR A 21 -6.51 32.84 9.29
N MET A 22 -6.94 32.74 8.03
CA MET A 22 -7.25 31.49 7.34
C MET A 22 -5.98 30.67 7.04
N ASP A 23 -4.90 31.30 6.61
CA ASP A 23 -3.59 30.66 6.40
C ASP A 23 -3.08 30.01 7.69
N TYR A 24 -3.13 30.73 8.82
CA TYR A 24 -2.73 30.17 10.12
C TYR A 24 -3.59 28.97 10.52
N GLY A 25 -4.88 28.99 10.18
CA GLY A 25 -5.79 27.86 10.40
C GLY A 25 -5.39 26.62 9.60
N ILE A 26 -5.05 26.79 8.32
CA ILE A 26 -4.65 25.69 7.44
C ILE A 26 -3.25 25.16 7.80
N ILE A 27 -2.29 26.03 8.11
CA ILE A 27 -0.98 25.62 8.63
C ILE A 27 -1.16 24.84 9.93
N GLY A 28 -1.99 25.36 10.86
CA GLY A 28 -2.27 24.67 12.13
C GLY A 28 -2.88 23.28 11.91
N ALA A 29 -3.88 23.18 11.04
CA ALA A 29 -4.54 21.91 10.72
C ALA A 29 -3.58 20.90 10.06
N THR A 30 -2.79 21.34 9.08
CA THR A 30 -1.79 20.49 8.40
C THR A 30 -0.66 20.08 9.34
N THR A 31 -0.22 20.96 10.23
CA THR A 31 0.78 20.63 11.27
C THR A 31 0.25 19.56 12.22
N VAL A 32 -1.01 19.65 12.66
CA VAL A 32 -1.63 18.62 13.50
C VAL A 32 -1.68 17.27 12.79
N VAL A 33 -1.99 17.27 11.49
CA VAL A 33 -1.97 16.07 10.64
C VAL A 33 -0.57 15.47 10.56
N ASP A 34 0.46 16.29 10.32
CA ASP A 34 1.85 15.83 10.18
C ASP A 34 2.41 15.32 11.51
N VAL A 35 2.11 15.99 12.63
CA VAL A 35 2.47 15.52 13.97
C VAL A 35 1.78 14.19 14.29
N THR A 36 0.49 14.06 13.98
CA THR A 36 -0.26 12.80 14.17
C THR A 36 0.34 11.69 13.32
N THR A 37 0.73 12.00 12.08
CA THR A 37 1.38 11.06 11.16
C THR A 37 2.76 10.65 11.67
N ALA A 38 3.53 11.57 12.25
CA ALA A 38 4.82 11.27 12.88
C ALA A 38 4.66 10.36 14.11
N LEU A 39 3.67 10.63 14.97
CA LEU A 39 3.32 9.75 16.10
C LEU A 39 2.88 8.37 15.61
N PHE A 40 2.13 8.31 14.50
CA PHE A 40 1.76 7.05 13.87
C PHE A 40 2.98 6.27 13.36
N ILE A 41 3.97 6.93 12.74
CA ILE A 41 5.23 6.29 12.33
C ILE A 41 5.92 5.66 13.55
N VAL A 42 6.07 6.42 14.63
CA VAL A 42 6.70 5.94 15.87
C VAL A 42 5.94 4.72 16.41
N HIS A 43 4.61 4.80 16.43
CA HIS A 43 3.77 3.69 16.87
C HIS A 43 3.93 2.44 16.00
N VAL A 44 3.96 2.57 14.67
CA VAL A 44 4.19 1.45 13.74
C VAL A 44 5.58 0.84 13.93
N VAL A 45 6.62 1.67 14.12
CA VAL A 45 8.00 1.18 14.32
C VAL A 45 8.11 0.40 15.63
N TRP A 46 7.58 0.92 16.73
CA TRP A 46 7.59 0.21 18.02
C TRP A 46 6.75 -1.06 18.02
N ASN A 47 5.68 -1.07 17.23
CA ASN A 47 4.75 -2.20 17.15
C ASN A 47 4.90 -2.95 15.82
N ALA A 48 6.07 -2.95 15.17
CA ALA A 48 6.21 -3.52 13.82
C ALA A 48 5.87 -5.01 13.73
N GLY A 49 6.00 -5.75 14.84
CA GLY A 49 5.57 -7.15 14.97
C GLY A 49 4.08 -7.34 15.25
N TRP A 50 3.34 -6.25 15.49
CA TRP A 50 1.91 -6.27 15.71
C TRP A 50 1.21 -6.54 14.37
N PRO A 51 0.39 -7.59 14.26
CA PRO A 51 0.13 -8.06 12.89
C PRO A 51 -0.83 -7.29 12.00
N PRO A 52 -1.67 -6.35 12.47
CA PRO A 52 -2.23 -5.33 11.59
C PRO A 52 -1.15 -4.69 10.71
N TYR A 53 0.03 -4.42 11.27
CA TYR A 53 1.16 -3.82 10.55
C TYR A 53 1.94 -4.84 9.72
N THR A 54 2.10 -6.08 10.19
CA THR A 54 2.75 -7.12 9.37
C THR A 54 1.95 -7.45 8.09
N ALA A 55 0.62 -7.35 8.14
CA ALA A 55 -0.25 -7.55 6.98
C ALA A 55 -0.17 -6.38 6.00
N ALA A 56 0.02 -5.16 6.49
CA ALA A 56 0.06 -3.93 5.71
C ALA A 56 1.46 -3.52 5.21
N ASP A 57 2.49 -4.33 5.46
CA ASP A 57 3.92 -4.03 5.25
C ASP A 57 4.35 -2.75 6.03
N PRO A 58 4.96 -2.90 7.22
CA PRO A 58 5.25 -1.76 8.09
C PRO A 58 6.25 -0.80 7.45
N GLN A 59 7.14 -1.26 6.56
CA GLN A 59 8.09 -0.38 5.88
C GLN A 59 7.37 0.55 4.91
N LEU A 60 6.42 0.03 4.14
CA LEU A 60 5.59 0.85 3.25
C LEU A 60 4.66 1.78 4.02
N LEU A 61 4.16 1.39 5.19
CA LEU A 61 3.45 2.30 6.11
C LEU A 61 4.31 3.51 6.46
N VAL A 62 5.52 3.26 6.96
CA VAL A 62 6.46 4.31 7.36
C VAL A 62 6.86 5.19 6.18
N TYR A 63 7.24 4.62 5.04
CA TYR A 63 7.69 5.42 3.88
C TYR A 63 6.60 6.30 3.31
N THR A 64 5.36 5.83 3.22
CA THR A 64 4.25 6.68 2.75
C THR A 64 3.94 7.79 3.75
N SER A 65 3.97 7.49 5.06
CA SER A 65 3.77 8.51 6.10
C SER A 65 4.86 9.58 6.05
N MET A 66 6.12 9.18 5.87
CA MET A 66 7.22 10.13 5.67
C MET A 66 7.05 10.94 4.38
N ALA A 67 6.66 10.29 3.28
CA ALA A 67 6.44 10.97 2.01
C ALA A 67 5.29 11.99 2.08
N ALA A 68 4.23 11.70 2.84
CA ALA A 68 3.15 12.64 3.09
C ALA A 68 3.66 13.91 3.80
N ILE A 69 4.43 13.75 4.89
CA ILE A 69 5.02 14.87 5.65
C ILE A 69 6.00 15.66 4.76
N ILE A 70 6.84 14.99 3.97
CA ILE A 70 7.79 15.65 3.07
C ILE A 70 7.03 16.45 2.00
N ALA A 71 5.94 15.91 1.46
CA ALA A 71 5.13 16.59 0.46
C ALA A 71 4.44 17.84 1.04
N THR A 72 3.84 17.76 2.24
CA THR A 72 3.19 18.90 2.90
C THR A 72 4.21 20.00 3.24
N LEU A 73 5.36 19.62 3.81
CA LEU A 73 6.46 20.56 4.08
C LEU A 73 6.96 21.22 2.78
N GLY A 74 7.21 20.43 1.74
CA GLY A 74 7.69 20.97 0.46
C GLY A 74 6.70 21.90 -0.21
N VAL A 75 5.39 21.59 -0.17
CA VAL A 75 4.34 22.49 -0.66
C VAL A 75 4.31 23.77 0.18
N SER A 76 4.42 23.65 1.51
CA SER A 76 4.38 24.81 2.39
C SER A 76 5.53 25.80 2.15
N MET A 77 6.74 25.28 1.91
CA MET A 77 7.91 26.10 1.60
C MET A 77 7.79 26.76 0.23
N ARG A 78 7.33 26.02 -0.78
CA ARG A 78 7.23 26.50 -2.16
C ARG A 78 6.25 27.67 -2.32
N TYR A 79 5.09 27.59 -1.66
CA TYR A 79 4.06 28.61 -1.73
C TYR A 79 4.19 29.67 -0.63
N GLY A 80 5.39 29.86 -0.05
CA GLY A 80 5.67 31.05 0.75
C GLY A 80 5.12 31.10 2.17
N LEU A 81 4.61 29.99 2.71
CA LEU A 81 4.04 29.95 4.08
C LEU A 81 5.10 30.21 5.16
N TRP A 82 6.38 30.18 4.79
CA TRP A 82 7.53 30.42 5.65
C TRP A 82 8.15 31.81 5.41
N GLY A 83 7.52 32.67 4.59
CA GLY A 83 8.01 34.01 4.28
C GLY A 83 9.39 34.01 3.61
N SER A 84 10.20 35.02 3.91
CA SER A 84 11.57 35.16 3.37
C SER A 84 12.54 34.05 3.81
N ASP A 85 12.20 33.27 4.84
CA ASP A 85 13.05 32.14 5.27
C ASP A 85 13.10 31.02 4.21
N GLY A 86 12.12 30.97 3.30
CA GLY A 86 12.18 30.09 2.12
C GLY A 86 13.31 30.44 1.15
N GLU A 87 13.72 31.71 1.08
CA GLU A 87 14.86 32.17 0.29
C GLU A 87 16.19 31.62 0.84
N ALA A 88 16.27 31.39 2.16
CA ALA A 88 17.49 30.92 2.81
C ALA A 88 17.94 29.51 2.35
N LEU A 89 17.00 28.70 1.85
CA LEU A 89 17.28 27.36 1.31
C LEU A 89 17.55 27.35 -0.20
N GLY A 90 17.22 28.43 -0.91
CA GLY A 90 17.28 28.54 -2.36
C GLY A 90 16.07 27.91 -3.06
N CYS A 91 15.48 28.65 -4.02
CA CYS A 91 14.23 28.23 -4.67
C CYS A 91 14.33 26.94 -5.49
N ASP A 92 15.49 26.63 -6.06
CA ASP A 92 15.72 25.35 -6.77
C ASP A 92 15.65 24.14 -5.83
N VAL A 93 16.17 24.30 -4.60
CA VAL A 93 16.14 23.26 -3.57
C VAL A 93 14.71 23.06 -3.09
N VAL A 94 14.00 24.16 -2.83
CA VAL A 94 12.59 24.12 -2.42
C VAL A 94 11.74 23.44 -3.50
N ALA A 95 11.86 23.85 -4.76
CA ALA A 95 11.11 23.26 -5.86
C ALA A 95 11.41 21.76 -6.01
N SER A 96 12.68 21.37 -6.02
CA SER A 96 13.10 19.96 -6.11
C SER A 96 12.56 19.14 -4.94
N PHE A 97 12.62 19.69 -3.72
CA PHE A 97 12.11 19.05 -2.52
C PHE A 97 10.60 18.82 -2.58
N THR A 98 9.82 19.80 -3.06
CA THR A 98 8.37 19.65 -3.27
C THR A 98 8.06 18.52 -4.24
N TRP A 99 8.73 18.48 -5.40
CA TRP A 99 8.47 17.48 -6.44
C TRP A 99 8.89 16.08 -6.02
N ILE A 100 10.02 15.94 -5.33
CA ILE A 100 10.47 14.66 -4.77
C ILE A 100 9.49 14.19 -3.68
N GLY A 101 8.98 15.09 -2.84
CA GLY A 101 7.97 14.78 -1.83
C GLY A 101 6.68 14.25 -2.43
N LEU A 102 6.10 14.98 -3.39
CA LEU A 102 4.90 14.54 -4.12
C LEU A 102 5.15 13.24 -4.89
N GLY A 103 6.31 13.14 -5.55
CA GLY A 103 6.73 11.92 -6.26
C GLY A 103 6.85 10.72 -5.34
N ALA A 104 7.41 10.88 -4.14
CA ALA A 104 7.49 9.84 -3.13
C ALA A 104 6.11 9.42 -2.63
N LEU A 105 5.19 10.37 -2.44
CA LEU A 105 3.83 10.09 -2.00
C LEU A 105 3.09 9.23 -3.03
N PHE A 106 3.09 9.63 -4.30
CA PHE A 106 2.47 8.87 -5.39
C PHE A 106 3.16 7.52 -5.62
N SER A 107 4.49 7.48 -5.57
CA SER A 107 5.27 6.25 -5.79
C SER A 107 5.02 5.22 -4.70
N THR A 108 5.06 5.61 -3.42
CA THR A 108 4.81 4.69 -2.30
C THR A 108 3.37 4.17 -2.30
N ALA A 109 2.40 5.03 -2.64
CA ALA A 109 1.00 4.65 -2.76
C ALA A 109 0.76 3.66 -3.91
N PHE A 110 1.29 3.95 -5.10
CA PHE A 110 1.26 3.03 -6.23
C PHE A 110 1.91 1.69 -5.88
N LEU A 111 3.05 1.72 -5.20
CA LEU A 111 3.80 0.52 -4.86
C LEU A 111 2.98 -0.44 -3.99
N ARG A 112 2.18 0.05 -3.06
CA ARG A 112 1.26 -0.78 -2.26
C ARG A 112 0.25 -1.52 -3.14
N VAL A 113 -0.38 -0.81 -4.08
CA VAL A 113 -1.34 -1.40 -5.01
C VAL A 113 -0.66 -2.43 -5.91
N TYR A 114 0.54 -2.11 -6.40
CA TYR A 114 1.36 -3.02 -7.20
C TYR A 114 1.71 -4.29 -6.44
N ARG A 115 2.20 -4.20 -5.20
CA ARG A 115 2.56 -5.37 -4.39
C ARG A 115 1.35 -6.23 -4.06
N ALA A 116 0.21 -5.64 -3.74
CA ALA A 116 -1.03 -6.39 -3.54
C ALA A 116 -1.46 -7.16 -4.81
N HIS A 117 -1.39 -6.51 -5.97
CA HIS A 117 -1.66 -7.16 -7.26
C HIS A 117 -0.68 -8.29 -7.56
N ASP A 118 0.62 -8.09 -7.35
CA ASP A 118 1.65 -9.08 -7.65
C ASP A 118 1.50 -10.33 -6.78
N VAL A 119 1.25 -10.14 -5.48
CA VAL A 119 1.05 -11.23 -4.51
C VAL A 119 -0.24 -12.00 -4.79
N LEU A 120 -1.35 -11.32 -5.08
CA LEU A 120 -2.67 -11.97 -5.14
C LEU A 120 -3.03 -12.47 -6.55
N ILE A 121 -2.61 -11.77 -7.61
CA ILE A 121 -2.94 -12.10 -9.00
C ILE A 121 -1.81 -12.84 -9.69
N ARG A 122 -0.59 -12.28 -9.68
CA ARG A 122 0.59 -12.95 -10.27
C ARG A 122 1.08 -14.10 -9.41
N GLN A 123 0.74 -14.12 -8.13
CA GLN A 123 1.13 -15.15 -7.17
C GLN A 123 2.65 -15.22 -7.02
N ASP A 124 3.32 -14.08 -7.18
CA ASP A 124 4.76 -13.97 -6.95
C ASP A 124 5.01 -13.56 -5.49
N GLY A 125 5.86 -14.34 -4.82
CA GLY A 125 6.32 -14.06 -3.46
C GLY A 125 7.74 -13.48 -3.43
N GLY A 126 8.43 -13.43 -4.56
CA GLY A 126 9.81 -12.98 -4.72
C GLY A 126 9.87 -11.51 -5.16
N MET A 127 9.44 -10.60 -4.29
CA MET A 127 9.45 -9.17 -4.62
C MET A 127 10.81 -8.53 -4.31
N TRP A 128 11.22 -7.57 -5.14
CA TRP A 128 12.39 -6.73 -4.84
C TRP A 128 12.19 -5.96 -3.50
N PRO A 129 13.30 -5.58 -2.83
CA PRO A 129 13.23 -4.73 -1.65
C PRO A 129 12.44 -3.45 -1.94
N VAL A 130 11.62 -3.00 -0.98
CA VAL A 130 10.80 -1.80 -1.09
C VAL A 130 11.65 -0.59 -1.51
N VAL A 131 12.81 -0.42 -0.89
CA VAL A 131 13.73 0.69 -1.17
C VAL A 131 14.19 0.71 -2.63
N ALA A 132 14.52 -0.45 -3.21
CA ALA A 132 14.97 -0.53 -4.61
C ALA A 132 13.85 -0.15 -5.59
N GLN A 133 12.62 -0.60 -5.32
CA GLN A 133 11.45 -0.24 -6.14
C GLN A 133 11.11 1.24 -6.03
N LEU A 134 11.17 1.81 -4.81
CA LEU A 134 10.95 3.24 -4.59
C LEU A 134 12.01 4.10 -5.27
N ALA A 135 13.28 3.73 -5.16
CA ALA A 135 14.37 4.45 -5.83
C ALA A 135 14.13 4.51 -7.34
N LEU A 136 13.71 3.40 -7.96
CA LEU A 136 13.41 3.35 -9.40
C LEU A 136 12.19 4.21 -9.78
N LEU A 137 11.13 4.20 -8.96
CA LEU A 137 9.93 5.02 -9.19
C LEU A 137 10.18 6.52 -8.96
N LEU A 138 11.17 6.87 -8.14
CA LEU A 138 11.56 8.26 -7.87
C LEU A 138 12.48 8.85 -8.94
N LEU A 139 13.14 8.04 -9.77
CA LEU A 139 14.07 8.53 -10.81
C LEU A 139 13.47 9.62 -11.72
N PRO A 140 12.22 9.53 -12.21
CA PRO A 140 11.64 10.60 -13.02
C PRO A 140 11.50 11.92 -12.26
N PHE A 141 11.24 11.87 -10.95
CA PHE A 141 11.06 13.05 -10.10
C PHE A 141 12.39 13.70 -9.69
N THR A 142 13.49 12.95 -9.71
CA THR A 142 14.84 13.48 -9.38
C THR A 142 15.62 13.88 -10.62
N LEU A 143 15.54 13.09 -11.70
CA LEU A 143 16.30 13.32 -12.93
C LEU A 143 15.65 14.37 -13.82
N ALA A 144 14.31 14.39 -13.96
CA ALA A 144 13.67 15.36 -14.86
C ALA A 144 13.96 16.82 -14.44
N PRO A 145 13.86 17.20 -13.15
CA PRO A 145 14.29 18.54 -12.74
C PRO A 145 15.77 18.80 -13.02
N ALA A 146 16.66 17.85 -12.73
CA ALA A 146 18.11 18.03 -12.90
C ALA A 146 18.57 18.18 -14.37
N PHE A 147 17.90 17.52 -15.32
CA PHE A 147 18.23 17.61 -16.75
C PHE A 147 17.53 18.77 -17.45
N LEU A 148 16.31 19.11 -17.02
CA LEU A 148 15.50 20.16 -17.65
C LEU A 148 15.78 21.56 -17.08
N SER A 149 16.49 21.67 -15.94
CA SER A 149 16.89 22.95 -15.33
C SER A 149 18.21 23.54 -15.84
N SER A 150 18.87 22.91 -16.82
CA SER A 150 20.22 23.29 -17.29
C SER A 150 20.36 24.73 -17.83
N SER A 151 19.28 25.51 -17.90
CA SER A 151 19.30 26.93 -18.25
C SER A 151 18.40 27.83 -17.40
N SER A 152 17.77 27.33 -16.32
CA SER A 152 16.71 28.07 -15.62
C SER A 152 16.82 27.92 -14.10
N VAL A 153 17.11 29.02 -13.41
CA VAL A 153 17.19 29.09 -11.95
C VAL A 153 15.81 29.51 -11.43
N ALA A 154 15.18 28.72 -10.56
CA ALA A 154 13.95 29.14 -9.90
C ALA A 154 14.22 30.40 -9.10
N MET A 155 13.39 31.43 -9.29
CA MET A 155 13.58 32.74 -8.65
C MET A 155 12.51 32.95 -7.58
N PHE A 156 12.92 33.56 -6.48
CA PHE A 156 11.98 34.02 -5.46
C PHE A 156 11.30 35.28 -5.99
N ASP A 157 9.97 35.28 -6.06
CA ASP A 157 9.19 36.47 -6.38
C ASP A 157 8.78 37.15 -5.07
N PRO A 158 9.39 38.29 -4.69
CA PRO A 158 9.08 39.00 -3.46
C PRO A 158 7.66 39.58 -3.44
N ALA A 159 6.99 39.70 -4.59
CA ALA A 159 5.62 40.18 -4.66
C ALA A 159 4.59 39.08 -4.37
N SER A 160 4.91 37.82 -4.68
CA SER A 160 4.07 36.67 -4.32
C SER A 160 4.57 35.94 -3.07
N MET A 161 5.79 36.20 -2.64
CA MET A 161 6.51 35.43 -1.62
C MET A 161 6.64 33.95 -1.99
N GLU A 162 6.66 33.62 -3.28
CA GLU A 162 6.71 32.25 -3.78
C GLU A 162 7.99 31.99 -4.58
N CYS A 163 8.43 30.74 -4.57
CA CYS A 163 9.47 30.29 -5.49
C CYS A 163 8.83 29.95 -6.83
N GLN A 164 9.05 30.80 -7.83
CA GLN A 164 8.53 30.59 -9.17
C GLN A 164 9.59 29.93 -10.06
N PRO A 165 9.23 28.85 -10.77
CA PRO A 165 10.08 28.29 -11.79
C PRO A 165 10.12 29.23 -13.00
N GLU A 166 11.29 29.40 -13.61
CA GLU A 166 11.42 30.14 -14.88
C GLU A 166 10.88 29.32 -16.08
N SER A 167 10.73 28.00 -15.91
CA SER A 167 10.12 27.10 -16.90
C SER A 167 9.09 26.18 -16.26
N THR A 168 7.91 26.05 -16.87
CA THR A 168 6.84 25.15 -16.41
C THR A 168 7.06 23.69 -16.82
N VAL A 169 8.01 23.40 -17.71
CA VAL A 169 8.24 22.06 -18.29
C VAL A 169 8.55 20.98 -17.25
N PRO A 170 9.43 21.19 -16.24
CA PRO A 170 9.68 20.20 -15.20
C PRO A 170 8.42 19.83 -14.41
N GLU A 171 7.52 20.77 -14.20
CA GLU A 171 6.30 20.60 -13.40
C GLU A 171 5.26 19.79 -14.16
N TRP A 172 5.05 20.10 -15.44
CA TRP A 172 4.24 19.29 -16.34
C TRP A 172 4.72 17.85 -16.41
N SER A 173 6.04 17.64 -16.46
CA SER A 173 6.60 16.29 -16.47
C SER A 173 6.27 15.51 -15.19
N ALA A 174 6.33 16.17 -14.02
CA ALA A 174 5.96 15.57 -12.75
C ALA A 174 4.46 15.22 -12.69
N PHE A 175 3.58 16.11 -13.16
CA PHE A 175 2.14 15.85 -13.26
C PHE A 175 1.81 14.68 -14.19
N VAL A 176 2.49 14.57 -15.32
CA VAL A 176 2.31 13.43 -16.24
C VAL A 176 2.73 12.12 -15.56
N VAL A 177 3.87 12.09 -14.87
CA VAL A 177 4.32 10.88 -14.15
C VAL A 177 3.34 10.52 -13.03
N MET A 178 2.85 11.49 -12.26
CA MET A 178 1.82 11.27 -11.25
C MET A 178 0.52 10.70 -11.86
N GLY A 179 0.08 11.25 -12.99
CA GLY A 179 -1.08 10.76 -13.74
C GLY A 179 -0.91 9.33 -14.25
N ILE A 180 0.28 8.98 -14.74
CA ILE A 180 0.62 7.61 -15.14
C ILE A 180 0.53 6.66 -13.94
N LEU A 181 1.13 7.00 -12.80
CA LEU A 181 1.07 6.18 -11.58
C LEU A 181 -0.37 6.01 -11.08
N ALA A 182 -1.18 7.08 -11.11
CA ALA A 182 -2.58 7.03 -10.76
C ALA A 182 -3.38 6.12 -11.71
N ALA A 183 -3.20 6.25 -13.02
CA ALA A 183 -3.87 5.41 -14.02
C ALA A 183 -3.50 3.93 -13.88
N PHE A 184 -2.22 3.61 -13.71
CA PHE A 184 -1.78 2.23 -13.49
C PHE A 184 -2.29 1.67 -12.16
N SER A 185 -2.31 2.46 -11.06
CA SER A 185 -2.88 1.99 -9.80
C SER A 185 -4.36 1.61 -9.95
N LEU A 186 -5.15 2.44 -10.64
CA LEU A 186 -6.54 2.16 -10.95
C LEU A 186 -6.71 0.85 -11.74
N VAL A 187 -5.92 0.65 -12.80
CA VAL A 187 -5.94 -0.60 -13.60
C VAL A 187 -5.63 -1.81 -12.74
N LEU A 188 -4.63 -1.73 -11.86
CA LEU A 188 -4.25 -2.82 -10.97
C LEU A 188 -5.34 -3.10 -9.92
N ALA A 189 -5.96 -2.07 -9.36
CA ALA A 189 -7.10 -2.20 -8.45
C ALA A 189 -8.31 -2.86 -9.14
N PHE A 190 -8.58 -2.52 -10.40
CA PHE A 190 -9.64 -3.20 -11.17
C PHE A 190 -9.33 -4.68 -11.38
N ARG A 191 -8.07 -5.06 -11.63
CA ARG A 191 -7.66 -6.47 -11.74
C ARG A 191 -7.81 -7.22 -10.41
N LEU A 192 -7.56 -6.56 -9.29
CA LEU A 192 -7.78 -7.12 -7.95
C LEU A 192 -9.25 -7.46 -7.65
N ARG A 193 -10.23 -6.95 -8.44
CA ARG A 193 -11.65 -7.30 -8.28
C ARG A 193 -11.91 -8.80 -8.36
N VAL A 194 -11.09 -9.55 -9.11
CA VAL A 194 -11.21 -11.01 -9.24
C VAL A 194 -11.01 -11.73 -7.92
N VAL A 195 -10.21 -11.15 -7.01
CA VAL A 195 -9.85 -11.76 -5.72
C VAL A 195 -10.55 -11.09 -4.53
N ARG A 196 -11.55 -10.23 -4.79
CA ARG A 196 -12.26 -9.45 -3.76
C ARG A 196 -12.90 -10.28 -2.65
N VAL A 197 -13.21 -11.55 -2.92
CA VAL A 197 -13.79 -12.47 -1.93
C VAL A 197 -12.69 -13.05 -1.04
N GLN A 198 -11.55 -13.43 -1.63
CA GLN A 198 -10.43 -14.02 -0.91
C GLN A 198 -9.58 -12.98 -0.17
N ALA A 199 -9.57 -11.74 -0.63
CA ALA A 199 -8.75 -10.65 -0.09
C ALA A 199 -9.53 -9.31 -0.10
N PRO A 200 -10.64 -9.21 0.68
CA PRO A 200 -11.51 -8.04 0.63
C PRO A 200 -10.79 -6.77 1.11
N TYR A 201 -10.00 -6.87 2.18
CA TYR A 201 -9.31 -5.71 2.76
C TYR A 201 -8.26 -5.14 1.82
N GLU A 202 -7.49 -6.00 1.17
CA GLU A 202 -6.47 -5.62 0.20
C GLU A 202 -7.10 -4.99 -1.04
N PHE A 203 -8.22 -5.56 -1.53
CA PHE A 203 -8.96 -4.99 -2.65
C PHE A 203 -9.52 -3.60 -2.32
N GLU A 204 -10.20 -3.44 -1.19
CA GLU A 204 -10.82 -2.17 -0.82
C GLU A 204 -9.78 -1.09 -0.52
N THR A 205 -8.66 -1.47 0.13
CA THR A 205 -7.54 -0.55 0.38
C THR A 205 -6.89 -0.13 -0.94
N ALA A 206 -6.64 -1.07 -1.85
CA ALA A 206 -6.07 -0.76 -3.16
C ALA A 206 -7.00 0.14 -3.99
N LEU A 207 -8.31 -0.10 -3.94
CA LEU A 207 -9.30 0.73 -4.61
C LEU A 207 -9.34 2.15 -4.01
N ALA A 208 -9.39 2.27 -2.68
CA ALA A 208 -9.40 3.57 -2.00
C ALA A 208 -8.15 4.39 -2.34
N ILE A 209 -6.96 3.79 -2.24
CA ILE A 209 -5.69 4.44 -2.61
C ILE A 209 -5.72 4.88 -4.08
N SER A 210 -6.17 4.02 -5.00
CA SER A 210 -6.19 4.34 -6.43
C SER A 210 -7.16 5.48 -6.76
N VAL A 211 -8.32 5.54 -6.10
CA VAL A 211 -9.28 6.64 -6.25
C VAL A 211 -8.68 7.94 -5.71
N ILE A 212 -8.06 7.90 -4.53
CA ILE A 212 -7.40 9.09 -3.94
C ILE A 212 -6.28 9.59 -4.85
N LEU A 213 -5.45 8.70 -5.40
CA LEU A 213 -4.40 9.08 -6.35
C LEU A 213 -4.97 9.68 -7.64
N ALA A 214 -6.06 9.12 -8.18
CA ALA A 214 -6.70 9.67 -9.38
C ALA A 214 -7.29 11.07 -9.13
N VAL A 215 -7.95 11.26 -7.98
CA VAL A 215 -8.47 12.58 -7.57
C VAL A 215 -7.32 13.57 -7.38
N ALA A 216 -6.26 13.19 -6.68
CA ALA A 216 -5.10 14.06 -6.46
C ALA A 216 -4.36 14.41 -7.77
N ALA A 217 -4.20 13.43 -8.68
CA ALA A 217 -3.59 13.64 -9.99
C ALA A 217 -4.38 14.61 -10.89
N ALA A 218 -5.70 14.72 -10.68
CA ALA A 218 -6.53 15.69 -11.38
C ALA A 218 -6.62 17.05 -10.64
N ALA A 219 -6.74 17.02 -9.31
CA ALA A 219 -6.94 18.21 -8.50
C ALA A 219 -5.70 19.10 -8.44
N LEU A 220 -4.50 18.53 -8.26
CA LEU A 220 -3.27 19.32 -8.12
C LEU A 220 -2.94 20.17 -9.38
N PRO A 221 -2.97 19.62 -10.61
CA PRO A 221 -2.80 20.43 -11.82
C PRO A 221 -3.92 21.46 -12.02
N LEU A 222 -5.16 21.09 -11.69
CA LEU A 222 -6.32 21.98 -11.86
C LEU A 222 -6.22 23.21 -10.96
N VAL A 223 -5.88 23.02 -9.68
CA VAL A 223 -5.65 24.12 -8.72
C VAL A 223 -4.49 24.99 -9.18
N HIS A 224 -3.41 24.38 -9.68
CA HIS A 224 -2.26 25.11 -10.18
C HIS A 224 -2.61 26.02 -11.38
N TRP A 225 -3.46 25.54 -12.29
CA TRP A 225 -3.84 26.24 -13.52
C TRP A 225 -4.96 27.28 -13.31
N GLU A 226 -6.08 26.88 -12.71
CA GLU A 226 -7.26 27.75 -12.59
C GLU A 226 -7.06 28.89 -11.59
N MET A 227 -6.14 28.71 -10.62
CA MET A 227 -5.88 29.68 -9.56
C MET A 227 -4.57 30.44 -9.78
N GLU A 228 -4.06 30.53 -11.01
CA GLU A 228 -2.86 31.31 -11.32
C GLU A 228 -3.02 32.79 -10.93
N GLY A 229 -4.25 33.33 -11.02
CA GLY A 229 -4.59 34.69 -10.60
C GLY A 229 -4.94 34.89 -9.12
N ASP A 230 -5.17 33.80 -8.36
CA ASP A 230 -5.56 33.82 -6.94
C ASP A 230 -4.53 33.06 -6.09
N ARG A 231 -3.47 33.77 -5.70
CA ARG A 231 -2.29 33.21 -5.03
C ARG A 231 -2.61 32.58 -3.68
N ASP A 232 -3.34 33.33 -2.85
CA ASP A 232 -3.72 32.87 -1.50
C ASP A 232 -4.60 31.63 -1.60
N GLY A 233 -5.62 31.64 -2.47
CA GLY A 233 -6.47 30.47 -2.70
C GLY A 233 -5.69 29.26 -3.24
N ARG A 234 -4.76 29.47 -4.18
CA ARG A 234 -3.91 28.39 -4.74
C ARG A 234 -3.06 27.74 -3.67
N ARG A 235 -2.40 28.54 -2.82
CA ARG A 235 -1.57 28.08 -1.70
C ARG A 235 -2.36 27.23 -0.72
N GLU A 236 -3.48 27.77 -0.24
CA GLU A 236 -4.36 27.13 0.72
C GLU A 236 -4.90 25.79 0.21
N ILE A 237 -5.45 25.79 -1.00
CA ILE A 237 -6.08 24.59 -1.59
C ILE A 237 -5.02 23.55 -1.95
N THR A 238 -3.83 23.93 -2.43
CA THR A 238 -2.76 22.98 -2.75
C THR A 238 -2.25 22.30 -1.48
N LEU A 239 -2.03 23.07 -0.41
CA LEU A 239 -1.59 22.52 0.88
C LEU A 239 -2.65 21.58 1.47
N LEU A 240 -3.92 22.00 1.49
CA LEU A 240 -5.03 21.19 1.98
C LEU A 240 -5.20 19.90 1.17
N THR A 241 -5.15 19.99 -0.17
CA THR A 241 -5.27 18.83 -1.07
C THR A 241 -4.14 17.84 -0.83
N THR A 242 -2.91 18.33 -0.65
CA THR A 242 -1.74 17.50 -0.37
C THR A 242 -1.87 16.79 0.98
N ALA A 243 -2.26 17.52 2.03
CA ALA A 243 -2.47 16.95 3.36
C ALA A 243 -3.59 15.90 3.37
N LEU A 244 -4.74 16.19 2.75
CA LEU A 244 -5.87 15.24 2.64
C LEU A 244 -5.48 14.00 1.84
N THR A 245 -4.70 14.15 0.77
CA THR A 245 -4.16 13.04 -0.01
C THR A 245 -3.24 12.17 0.84
N GLY A 246 -2.31 12.79 1.58
CA GLY A 246 -1.42 12.11 2.52
C GLY A 246 -2.19 11.31 3.57
N VAL A 247 -3.13 11.95 4.26
CA VAL A 247 -3.99 11.31 5.27
C VAL A 247 -4.77 10.16 4.65
N GLY A 248 -5.43 10.37 3.51
CA GLY A 248 -6.24 9.34 2.87
C GLY A 248 -5.43 8.08 2.53
N ILE A 249 -4.23 8.24 1.99
CA ILE A 249 -3.35 7.12 1.61
C ILE A 249 -2.78 6.41 2.85
N VAL A 250 -2.43 7.14 3.91
CA VAL A 250 -1.93 6.56 5.17
C VAL A 250 -3.04 5.88 5.97
N ALA A 251 -4.19 6.53 6.08
CA ALA A 251 -5.33 6.10 6.89
C ALA A 251 -6.03 4.86 6.33
N ALA A 252 -6.14 4.73 5.01
CA ALA A 252 -6.85 3.61 4.37
C ALA A 252 -6.38 2.23 4.87
N PRO A 253 -5.08 1.90 4.90
CA PRO A 253 -4.59 0.65 5.51
C PRO A 253 -4.48 0.71 7.03
N ALA A 254 -4.20 1.86 7.65
CA ALA A 254 -3.96 1.90 9.09
C ALA A 254 -5.25 1.79 9.91
N LEU A 255 -6.23 2.66 9.62
CA LEU A 255 -7.44 2.81 10.43
C LEU A 255 -8.40 1.64 10.22
N ARG A 256 -8.47 1.09 9.01
CA ARG A 256 -9.39 -0.02 8.72
C ARG A 256 -9.03 -1.28 9.49
N PHE A 257 -7.74 -1.61 9.52
CA PHE A 257 -7.23 -2.74 10.28
C PHE A 257 -7.37 -2.50 11.79
N LEU A 258 -7.03 -1.30 12.27
CA LEU A 258 -7.19 -0.92 13.68
C LEU A 258 -8.64 -1.02 14.13
N TYR A 259 -9.57 -0.50 13.33
CA TYR A 259 -11.01 -0.56 13.59
C TYR A 259 -11.49 -2.01 13.66
N SER A 260 -11.15 -2.83 12.67
CA SER A 260 -11.56 -4.24 12.64
C SER A 260 -11.03 -5.04 13.83
N TYR A 261 -9.81 -4.75 14.26
CA TYR A 261 -9.19 -5.41 15.41
C TYR A 261 -9.90 -5.04 16.72
N ILE A 262 -10.24 -3.77 16.90
CA ILE A 262 -10.89 -3.27 18.13
C ILE A 262 -12.38 -3.66 18.18
N SER A 263 -13.08 -3.66 17.04
CA SER A 263 -14.53 -3.87 17.00
C SER A 263 -14.94 -5.35 16.94
N ASP A 264 -14.17 -6.19 16.25
CA ASP A 264 -14.55 -7.54 15.83
C ASP A 264 -13.49 -8.60 16.24
N GLU A 265 -12.76 -8.39 17.34
CA GLU A 265 -11.62 -9.23 17.74
C GLU A 265 -11.97 -10.73 17.84
N GLU A 266 -13.10 -11.07 18.47
CA GLU A 266 -13.56 -12.46 18.61
C GLU A 266 -13.94 -13.09 17.28
N LYS A 267 -14.52 -12.30 16.38
CA LYS A 267 -14.88 -12.73 15.02
C LYS A 267 -13.63 -12.95 14.17
N LEU A 268 -12.62 -12.11 14.33
CA LEU A 268 -11.32 -12.28 13.68
C LEU A 268 -10.61 -13.54 14.20
N LYS A 269 -10.55 -13.71 15.53
CA LYS A 269 -9.98 -14.93 16.16
C LYS A 269 -10.71 -16.20 15.70
N SER A 270 -12.04 -16.20 15.68
CA SER A 270 -12.83 -17.36 15.25
C SER A 270 -12.76 -17.64 13.75
N SER A 271 -12.57 -16.60 12.91
CA SER A 271 -12.36 -16.77 11.47
C SER A 271 -10.98 -17.36 11.11
N GLY A 272 -10.04 -17.33 12.07
CA GLY A 272 -8.65 -17.70 11.84
C GLY A 272 -7.94 -16.78 10.84
N ASP A 273 -8.51 -15.59 10.60
CA ASP A 273 -7.85 -14.51 9.89
C ASP A 273 -6.84 -13.83 10.80
N PHE A 274 -5.77 -13.36 10.17
CA PHE A 274 -4.58 -12.78 10.78
C PHE A 274 -3.58 -13.79 11.33
N CYS A 275 -2.38 -13.73 10.75
CA CYS A 275 -1.18 -14.38 11.27
C CYS A 275 -0.68 -13.65 12.52
N ILE A 276 -1.41 -13.73 13.64
CA ILE A 276 -1.01 -13.17 14.94
C ILE A 276 -1.05 -14.27 15.98
N GLY A 277 0.11 -14.62 16.51
CA GLY A 277 0.25 -15.25 17.82
C GLY A 277 -0.36 -16.66 17.96
N GLU A 278 0.49 -17.66 18.17
CA GLU A 278 0.17 -19.01 18.68
C GLU A 278 -0.73 -19.95 17.85
N TRP A 279 -1.50 -19.49 16.86
CA TRP A 279 -2.42 -20.39 16.12
C TRP A 279 -1.78 -21.22 15.00
N ARG A 280 -0.59 -20.83 14.51
CA ARG A 280 0.28 -21.75 13.75
C ARG A 280 0.99 -22.71 14.69
N SER A 281 0.22 -23.36 15.55
CA SER A 281 0.79 -24.30 16.51
C SER A 281 1.51 -25.38 15.72
N LYS A 282 2.72 -25.74 16.18
CA LYS A 282 3.45 -26.91 15.69
C LYS A 282 2.53 -28.13 15.53
N LYS A 283 1.50 -28.24 16.39
CA LYS A 283 0.43 -29.25 16.32
C LYS A 283 -0.33 -29.28 15.00
N LYS A 284 -0.65 -28.14 14.37
CA LYS A 284 -1.35 -28.12 13.07
C LYS A 284 -0.44 -28.65 11.96
N LEU A 285 0.80 -28.20 11.91
CA LEU A 285 1.81 -28.68 10.97
C LEU A 285 2.07 -30.18 11.16
N ASP A 286 2.30 -30.62 12.40
CA ASP A 286 2.48 -32.02 12.78
C ASP A 286 1.27 -32.86 12.37
N TYR A 287 0.05 -32.32 12.51
CA TYR A 287 -1.18 -32.97 12.07
C TYR A 287 -1.27 -33.10 10.55
N ILE A 288 -0.87 -32.07 9.77
CA ILE A 288 -0.81 -32.17 8.29
C ILE A 288 0.24 -33.21 7.86
N ILE A 289 1.42 -33.19 8.48
CA ILE A 289 2.49 -34.16 8.22
C ILE A 289 2.02 -35.58 8.54
N MET A 290 1.36 -35.77 9.69
CA MET A 290 0.78 -37.07 10.07
C MET A 290 -0.23 -37.55 9.02
N GLN A 291 -1.13 -36.68 8.56
CA GLN A 291 -2.09 -37.05 7.52
C GLN A 291 -1.42 -37.40 6.19
N SER A 292 -0.40 -36.64 5.78
CA SER A 292 0.41 -36.94 4.59
C SER A 292 1.09 -38.29 4.70
N ARG A 293 1.63 -38.65 5.88
CA ARG A 293 2.23 -39.97 6.13
C ARG A 293 1.20 -41.09 6.06
N LYS A 294 0.03 -40.91 6.70
CA LYS A 294 -1.07 -41.89 6.62
C LYS A 294 -1.53 -42.11 5.19
N PHE A 295 -1.63 -41.06 4.39
CA PHE A 295 -1.92 -41.17 2.96
C PHE A 295 -0.85 -41.97 2.21
N GLN A 296 0.44 -41.68 2.45
CA GLN A 296 1.55 -42.41 1.83
C GLN A 296 1.57 -43.90 2.23
N GLU A 297 1.25 -44.23 3.50
CA GLU A 297 1.12 -45.60 3.98
C GLU A 297 -0.03 -46.35 3.27
N VAL A 298 -1.20 -45.74 3.13
CA VAL A 298 -2.34 -46.31 2.39
C VAL A 298 -2.01 -46.48 0.91
N ALA A 299 -1.32 -45.52 0.30
CA ALA A 299 -0.89 -45.62 -1.08
C ALA A 299 0.20 -46.68 -1.33
N SER A 300 1.09 -46.91 -0.36
CA SER A 300 2.10 -47.96 -0.46
C SER A 300 1.53 -49.38 -0.28
N SER A 301 0.44 -49.50 0.49
CA SER A 301 -0.24 -50.77 0.76
C SER A 301 -1.33 -51.12 -0.25
N SER A 302 -1.89 -50.12 -0.94
CA SER A 302 -2.88 -50.29 -2.01
C SER A 302 -2.23 -50.07 -3.39
N ARG A 303 -2.08 -51.13 -4.18
CA ARG A 303 -1.39 -51.09 -5.50
C ARG A 303 -2.00 -50.16 -6.54
N ASN A 304 -3.18 -49.59 -6.31
CA ASN A 304 -3.92 -48.77 -7.26
C ASN A 304 -4.64 -47.60 -6.56
N VAL A 305 -3.91 -46.67 -5.95
CA VAL A 305 -4.51 -45.36 -5.61
C VAL A 305 -4.51 -44.50 -6.89
N PRO A 306 -5.66 -44.24 -7.52
CA PRO A 306 -5.71 -43.39 -8.70
C PRO A 306 -5.20 -42.00 -8.35
N ASN A 307 -4.37 -41.43 -9.23
CA ASN A 307 -3.89 -40.05 -9.15
C ASN A 307 -3.06 -39.72 -7.89
N PHE A 308 -2.38 -40.72 -7.32
CA PHE A 308 -1.39 -40.56 -6.24
C PHE A 308 -0.44 -39.36 -6.41
N PRO A 309 0.18 -39.11 -7.59
CA PRO A 309 1.12 -38.01 -7.75
C PRO A 309 0.47 -36.64 -7.49
N VAL A 310 -0.79 -36.47 -7.87
CA VAL A 310 -1.52 -35.20 -7.75
C VAL A 310 -1.94 -34.95 -6.30
N VAL A 311 -2.39 -35.99 -5.60
CA VAL A 311 -2.75 -35.90 -4.18
C VAL A 311 -1.51 -35.65 -3.32
N ASP A 312 -0.41 -36.37 -3.58
CA ASP A 312 0.85 -36.16 -2.86
C ASP A 312 1.40 -34.74 -3.11
N GLU A 313 1.32 -34.23 -4.34
CA GLU A 313 1.70 -32.85 -4.64
C GLU A 313 0.82 -31.82 -3.91
N PHE A 314 -0.48 -32.09 -3.80
CA PHE A 314 -1.40 -31.25 -3.03
C PHE A 314 -1.01 -31.20 -1.55
N PHE A 315 -0.77 -32.35 -0.90
CA PHE A 315 -0.34 -32.39 0.50
C PHE A 315 1.00 -31.71 0.73
N ARG A 316 1.98 -31.91 -0.15
CA ARG A 316 3.27 -31.20 -0.08
C ARG A 316 3.09 -29.69 -0.18
N ALA A 317 2.21 -29.22 -1.07
CA ALA A 317 1.91 -27.80 -1.19
C ALA A 317 1.25 -27.23 0.09
N LEU A 318 0.37 -28.00 0.74
CA LEU A 318 -0.21 -27.60 2.03
C LEU A 318 0.85 -27.52 3.14
N ILE A 319 1.74 -28.51 3.25
CA ILE A 319 2.82 -28.51 4.24
C ILE A 319 3.73 -27.29 4.02
N ALA A 320 4.17 -27.07 2.78
CA ALA A 320 5.02 -25.93 2.42
C ALA A 320 4.34 -24.59 2.74
N ARG A 321 3.02 -24.48 2.59
CA ARG A 321 2.25 -23.30 2.99
C ARG A 321 2.33 -23.04 4.49
N GLU A 322 2.12 -24.07 5.31
CA GLU A 322 2.09 -23.93 6.77
C GLU A 322 3.45 -23.51 7.33
N GLU A 323 4.56 -23.89 6.68
CA GLU A 323 5.93 -23.49 7.03
C GLU A 323 6.26 -22.01 6.73
N ILE A 324 5.50 -21.34 5.86
CA ILE A 324 5.81 -19.96 5.42
C ILE A 324 5.45 -18.92 6.49
N THR A 325 6.45 -18.31 7.12
CA THR A 325 6.24 -17.28 8.16
C THR A 325 5.88 -15.89 7.63
N SER A 326 6.25 -15.56 6.38
CA SER A 326 6.00 -14.26 5.76
C SER A 326 4.57 -14.13 5.24
N TYR A 327 3.85 -13.07 5.61
CA TYR A 327 2.45 -12.85 5.23
C TYR A 327 2.24 -12.74 3.69
N PRO A 328 2.98 -11.92 2.93
CA PRO A 328 2.86 -11.89 1.47
C PRO A 328 3.14 -13.24 0.80
N LYS A 329 4.15 -13.98 1.29
CA LYS A 329 4.50 -15.30 0.76
C LYS A 329 3.42 -16.34 1.07
N LEU A 330 2.75 -16.23 2.23
CA LEU A 330 1.61 -17.07 2.58
C LEU A 330 0.43 -16.82 1.63
N GLN A 331 0.06 -15.55 1.41
CA GLN A 331 -1.05 -15.20 0.55
C GLN A 331 -0.81 -15.66 -0.89
N SER A 332 0.37 -15.36 -1.47
CA SER A 332 0.72 -15.81 -2.83
C SER A 332 0.71 -17.34 -2.96
N THR A 333 1.24 -18.07 -1.98
CA THR A 333 1.21 -19.54 -1.97
C THR A 333 -0.21 -20.08 -1.85
N THR A 334 -1.04 -19.48 -1.00
CA THR A 334 -2.46 -19.83 -0.85
C THR A 334 -3.21 -19.63 -2.17
N MET A 335 -3.03 -18.47 -2.80
CA MET A 335 -3.66 -18.15 -4.08
C MET A 335 -3.21 -19.09 -5.20
N ARG A 336 -1.93 -19.52 -5.19
CA ARG A 336 -1.40 -20.53 -6.13
C ARG A 336 -2.04 -21.89 -5.94
N ILE A 337 -2.25 -22.33 -4.69
CA ILE A 337 -2.95 -23.58 -4.38
C ILE A 337 -4.41 -23.50 -4.84
N LEU A 338 -5.12 -22.40 -4.53
CA LEU A 338 -6.49 -22.17 -4.97
C LEU A 338 -6.62 -22.21 -6.50
N ASP A 339 -5.70 -21.55 -7.20
CA ASP A 339 -5.73 -21.49 -8.66
C ASP A 339 -5.46 -22.85 -9.30
N LYS A 340 -4.39 -23.55 -8.86
CA LYS A 340 -4.01 -24.85 -9.41
C LYS A 340 -5.04 -25.93 -9.10
N TYR A 341 -5.46 -26.07 -7.85
CA TYR A 341 -6.20 -27.24 -7.41
C TYR A 341 -7.72 -27.07 -7.46
N PHE A 342 -8.22 -25.85 -7.26
CA PHE A 342 -9.66 -25.57 -7.16
C PHE A 342 -10.21 -24.89 -8.42
N ARG A 343 -9.58 -23.82 -8.93
CA ARG A 343 -10.08 -23.08 -10.11
C ARG A 343 -9.80 -23.80 -11.43
N LYS A 344 -8.57 -24.25 -11.65
CA LYS A 344 -8.20 -25.09 -12.80
C LYS A 344 -8.74 -26.51 -12.68
N GLY A 345 -9.35 -26.83 -11.54
CA GLY A 345 -10.05 -28.09 -11.31
C GLY A 345 -9.13 -29.31 -11.36
N VAL A 346 -7.83 -29.19 -11.05
CA VAL A 346 -6.92 -30.34 -11.09
C VAL A 346 -7.45 -31.48 -10.22
N LEU A 347 -7.99 -31.19 -9.03
CA LEU A 347 -8.59 -32.22 -8.16
C LEU A 347 -9.86 -32.84 -8.78
N HIS A 348 -10.69 -32.02 -9.43
CA HIS A 348 -11.93 -32.48 -10.07
C HIS A 348 -11.68 -33.27 -11.36
N ALA A 349 -10.72 -32.83 -12.19
CA ALA A 349 -10.33 -33.48 -13.44
C ALA A 349 -9.68 -34.84 -13.21
N THR A 350 -9.02 -35.03 -12.05
CA THR A 350 -8.44 -36.31 -11.65
C THR A 350 -9.43 -37.25 -10.94
N ALA A 351 -10.74 -37.01 -11.05
CA ALA A 351 -11.76 -37.84 -10.38
C ALA A 351 -11.51 -38.05 -8.87
N LEU A 352 -10.86 -37.08 -8.20
CA LEU A 352 -10.73 -37.12 -6.75
C LEU A 352 -12.07 -36.71 -6.11
N PRO A 353 -12.44 -37.32 -4.98
CA PRO A 353 -13.74 -37.11 -4.33
C PRO A 353 -13.74 -35.83 -3.50
N ILE A 354 -13.66 -34.68 -4.16
CA ILE A 354 -14.00 -33.39 -3.56
C ILE A 354 -15.39 -32.99 -4.04
N SER A 355 -16.25 -32.62 -3.09
CA SER A 355 -17.58 -32.11 -3.42
C SER A 355 -17.52 -30.70 -4.01
N GLU A 356 -18.43 -30.38 -4.93
CA GLU A 356 -18.59 -29.02 -5.47
C GLU A 356 -18.86 -27.99 -4.36
N ALA A 357 -19.58 -28.42 -3.30
CA ALA A 357 -19.82 -27.62 -2.11
C ALA A 357 -18.51 -27.26 -1.38
N CYS A 358 -17.55 -28.19 -1.28
CA CYS A 358 -16.24 -27.94 -0.71
C CYS A 358 -15.42 -26.95 -1.54
N ILE A 359 -15.41 -27.11 -2.87
CA ILE A 359 -14.74 -26.18 -3.79
C ILE A 359 -15.29 -24.78 -3.60
N THR A 360 -16.61 -24.64 -3.64
CA THR A 360 -17.30 -23.35 -3.50
C THR A 360 -16.99 -22.71 -2.15
N THR A 361 -17.07 -23.48 -1.06
CA THR A 361 -16.75 -22.98 0.29
C THR A 361 -15.30 -22.52 0.38
N THR A 362 -14.36 -23.31 -0.14
CA THR A 362 -12.93 -23.00 -0.12
C THR A 362 -12.61 -21.73 -0.93
N LEU A 363 -13.24 -21.56 -2.09
CA LEU A 363 -13.07 -20.37 -2.92
C LEU A 363 -13.72 -19.12 -2.32
N GLN A 364 -14.66 -19.26 -1.38
CA GLN A 364 -15.30 -18.16 -0.65
C GLN A 364 -14.57 -17.77 0.64
N GLN A 365 -13.58 -18.56 1.07
CA GLN A 365 -12.78 -18.25 2.24
C GLN A 365 -11.64 -17.28 1.91
N LYS A 366 -11.24 -16.51 2.92
CA LYS A 366 -10.14 -15.55 2.80
C LYS A 366 -8.80 -16.25 2.68
N ALA A 367 -7.91 -15.73 1.84
CA ALA A 367 -6.58 -16.28 1.60
C ALA A 367 -5.68 -16.25 2.86
N SER A 368 -5.97 -15.33 3.79
CA SER A 368 -5.33 -15.25 5.10
C SER A 368 -5.76 -16.34 6.07
N SER A 369 -6.88 -17.02 5.82
CA SER A 369 -7.46 -17.95 6.78
C SER A 369 -6.54 -19.15 7.00
N THR A 370 -6.32 -19.48 8.27
CA THR A 370 -5.57 -20.68 8.64
C THR A 370 -6.34 -21.95 8.27
N PHE A 371 -7.67 -21.93 8.27
CA PHE A 371 -8.52 -23.12 8.09
C PHE A 371 -8.94 -23.39 6.65
N ILE A 372 -8.46 -22.57 5.69
CA ILE A 372 -8.95 -22.55 4.30
C ILE A 372 -8.96 -23.92 3.61
N PHE A 373 -7.98 -24.78 3.89
CA PHE A 373 -7.85 -26.09 3.23
C PHE A 373 -8.30 -27.27 4.10
N ASP A 374 -8.79 -27.04 5.32
CA ASP A 374 -9.04 -28.13 6.27
C ASP A 374 -10.16 -29.07 5.82
N ARG A 375 -11.24 -28.51 5.26
CA ARG A 375 -12.34 -29.30 4.71
C ARG A 375 -11.93 -30.07 3.46
N ALA A 376 -11.25 -29.41 2.52
CA ALA A 376 -10.79 -30.04 1.29
C ALA A 376 -9.85 -31.21 1.58
N ARG A 377 -8.94 -31.02 2.54
CA ARG A 377 -8.04 -32.08 3.01
C ARG A 377 -8.78 -33.26 3.61
N ALA A 378 -9.81 -33.02 4.42
CA ALA A 378 -10.62 -34.08 5.01
C ALA A 378 -11.39 -34.87 3.94
N GLU A 379 -12.01 -34.20 2.97
CA GLU A 379 -12.77 -34.85 1.88
C GLU A 379 -11.85 -35.69 0.97
N VAL A 380 -10.65 -35.20 0.64
CA VAL A 380 -9.65 -35.96 -0.13
C VAL A 380 -9.23 -37.24 0.60
N LEU A 381 -8.98 -37.17 1.92
CA LEU A 381 -8.57 -38.36 2.69
C LEU A 381 -9.71 -39.37 2.83
N ASP A 382 -10.92 -38.89 3.10
CA ASP A 382 -12.10 -39.74 3.27
C ASP A 382 -12.40 -40.52 1.99
N GLY A 383 -12.46 -39.85 0.84
CA GLY A 383 -12.79 -40.55 -0.39
C GLY A 383 -11.66 -41.38 -1.01
N ILE A 384 -10.43 -41.29 -0.48
CA ILE A 384 -9.34 -42.24 -0.79
C ILE A 384 -9.40 -43.49 0.14
N GLY A 385 -10.28 -43.48 1.14
CA GLY A 385 -10.42 -44.59 2.09
C GLY A 385 -9.36 -44.59 3.19
N VAL A 386 -8.66 -43.47 3.41
CA VAL A 386 -7.85 -43.25 4.61
C VAL A 386 -8.84 -43.02 5.75
N GLY A 387 -9.30 -44.11 6.37
CA GLY A 387 -10.48 -44.17 7.23
C GLY A 387 -10.66 -42.99 8.18
N LYS A 388 -11.93 -42.62 8.43
CA LYS A 388 -12.38 -41.49 9.26
C LYS A 388 -11.34 -41.11 10.30
N LEU A 389 -10.54 -40.09 9.96
CA LEU A 389 -9.64 -39.48 10.93
C LEU A 389 -10.47 -39.10 12.15
N PRO A 390 -9.95 -39.30 13.37
CA PRO A 390 -10.61 -38.72 14.54
C PRO A 390 -10.80 -37.25 14.22
N GLN A 391 -12.06 -36.81 14.15
CA GLN A 391 -12.37 -35.40 14.11
C GLN A 391 -11.56 -34.80 15.26
N ALA A 392 -10.66 -33.86 14.95
CA ALA A 392 -10.24 -32.93 15.98
C ALA A 392 -11.54 -32.35 16.49
N SER A 393 -11.93 -32.76 17.70
CA SER A 393 -13.16 -32.32 18.30
C SER A 393 -13.14 -30.80 18.24
N LEU A 394 -14.01 -30.25 17.42
CA LEU A 394 -14.71 -29.01 17.72
C LEU A 394 -15.46 -29.28 19.03
N SER A 395 -14.73 -29.36 20.14
CA SER A 395 -15.32 -29.25 21.46
C SER A 395 -15.81 -27.81 21.54
N SER A 396 -17.10 -27.64 21.23
CA SER A 396 -18.03 -26.65 21.75
C SER A 396 -17.47 -25.25 22.07
N PRO A 397 -17.93 -24.18 21.40
CA PRO A 397 -17.81 -22.83 21.90
C PRO A 397 -18.92 -22.60 22.93
N PHE A 398 -18.82 -23.20 24.12
CA PHE A 398 -19.65 -22.85 25.27
C PHE A 398 -18.90 -23.22 26.54
N HIS A 399 -18.15 -22.26 27.08
CA HIS A 399 -18.38 -21.70 28.41
C HIS A 399 -17.65 -20.37 28.57
#